data_AF-A0A6G0VNK4-F1
#
_entry.id   AF-A0A6G0VNK4-F1
#
_cell.length_a   1.000
_cell.length_b   1.000
_cell.length_c   1.000
_cell.angle_alpha   90.00
_cell.angle_beta   90.00
_cell.angle_gamma   90.00
#
_symmetry.space_group_name_H-M   'P 1'
#
loop_
_entity.id
_entity.type
_entity.pdbx_description
1 polymer ?
#
loop_
_entity_poly.entity_id
_entity_poly.type
_entity_poly.pdbx_seq_one_letter_code
_entity_poly.pdbx_strand_id
1 'polypeptide(L)'
;MDTANLPRDHPCYIAERIKIPGLFSDETNGCIMREFCAPRAKSYSYILEDKEKIKAKGIRGHVVRNHMTFQDHKRCLFGDPSLEVTTSLSVHSSTNLRPSNPIN
;
A
#
# COMPACT_ATOMS: atom_id res chain seq x y z
N MET A 1 -9.02 -1.52 -18.65
CA MET A 1 -9.09 -1.77 -17.21
C MET A 1 -10.46 -2.35 -16.91
N ASP A 2 -10.50 -3.42 -16.13
CA ASP A 2 -11.72 -4.00 -15.59
C ASP A 2 -12.21 -3.09 -14.46
N THR A 3 -13.26 -2.32 -14.69
CA THR A 3 -13.86 -1.40 -13.72
C THR A 3 -15.29 -1.80 -13.36
N ALA A 4 -15.65 -3.06 -13.64
CA ALA A 4 -16.99 -3.55 -13.39
C ALA A 4 -17.34 -3.74 -11.91
N ASN A 5 -16.35 -3.65 -11.01
CA ASN A 5 -16.57 -3.68 -9.57
C ASN A 5 -17.01 -2.31 -9.01
N LEU A 6 -16.95 -1.24 -9.82
CA LEU A 6 -17.44 0.07 -9.40
C LEU A 6 -18.98 0.11 -9.33
N PRO A 7 -19.56 1.02 -8.55
CA PRO A 7 -21.01 1.23 -8.57
C PRO A 7 -21.48 1.64 -9.97
N ARG A 8 -22.68 1.20 -10.36
CA ARG A 8 -23.24 1.43 -11.72
C ARG A 8 -23.37 2.92 -12.07
N ASP A 9 -23.57 3.76 -11.06
CA ASP A 9 -23.70 5.21 -11.21
C ASP A 9 -22.33 5.90 -11.38
N HIS A 10 -21.23 5.16 -11.32
CA HIS A 10 -19.89 5.72 -11.47
C HIS A 10 -19.57 5.96 -12.96
N PRO A 11 -19.02 7.13 -13.35
CA PRO A 11 -18.72 7.44 -14.76
C PRO A 11 -17.73 6.47 -15.43
N CYS A 12 -16.91 5.78 -14.62
CA CYS A 12 -15.95 4.80 -15.10
C CYS A 12 -16.47 3.34 -15.05
N TYR A 13 -17.73 3.09 -14.72
CA TYR A 13 -18.30 1.73 -14.71
C TYR A 13 -18.40 1.16 -16.12
N ILE A 14 -17.73 0.02 -16.37
CA ILE A 14 -17.77 -0.68 -17.67
C ILE A 14 -17.95 -2.18 -17.41
N ALA A 15 -19.16 -2.70 -17.62
CA ALA A 15 -19.48 -4.11 -17.41
C ALA A 15 -18.85 -5.05 -18.45
N GLU A 16 -18.55 -4.56 -19.64
CA GLU A 16 -18.08 -5.39 -20.76
C GLU A 16 -16.65 -5.88 -20.60
N ARG A 17 -15.84 -5.25 -19.74
CA ARG A 17 -14.39 -5.49 -19.62
C ARG A 17 -14.00 -6.45 -18.51
N ILE A 18 -14.98 -7.19 -17.97
CA ILE A 18 -14.78 -8.13 -16.87
C ILE A 18 -13.84 -9.25 -17.29
N LYS A 19 -12.69 -9.36 -16.62
CA LYS A 19 -11.76 -10.50 -16.70
C LYS A 19 -11.35 -10.90 -18.13
N ILE A 20 -11.29 -9.95 -19.07
CA ILE A 20 -10.82 -10.21 -20.43
C ILE A 20 -9.28 -10.38 -20.40
N PRO A 21 -8.75 -11.50 -20.94
CA PRO A 21 -7.31 -11.68 -21.06
C PRO A 21 -6.65 -10.56 -21.86
N GLY A 22 -5.54 -10.01 -21.36
CA GLY A 22 -4.83 -8.88 -22.00
C GLY A 22 -5.27 -7.49 -21.54
N LEU A 23 -6.33 -7.37 -20.74
CA LEU A 23 -6.68 -6.14 -20.04
C LEU A 23 -6.22 -6.17 -18.57
N PHE A 24 -5.89 -5.01 -18.03
CA PHE A 24 -5.63 -4.85 -16.61
C PHE A 24 -6.90 -5.10 -15.80
N SER A 25 -6.84 -6.05 -14.88
CA SER A 25 -7.90 -6.30 -13.91
C SER A 25 -7.78 -5.35 -12.72
N ASP A 26 -8.91 -5.01 -12.11
CA ASP A 26 -8.93 -4.39 -10.79
C ASP A 26 -8.66 -5.46 -9.71
N GLU A 27 -7.50 -5.37 -9.04
CA GLU A 27 -7.08 -6.34 -8.02
C GLU A 27 -7.77 -6.12 -6.66
N THR A 28 -8.30 -4.93 -6.41
CA THR A 28 -8.90 -4.58 -5.12
C THR A 28 -10.41 -4.80 -5.08
N ASN A 29 -11.00 -5.30 -6.17
CA ASN A 29 -12.45 -5.54 -6.29
C ASN A 29 -13.30 -4.31 -5.91
N GLY A 30 -12.84 -3.12 -6.29
CA GLY A 30 -13.49 -1.85 -5.95
C GLY A 30 -13.23 -1.37 -4.52
N CYS A 31 -12.55 -2.15 -3.68
CA CYS A 31 -12.18 -1.74 -2.33
C CYS A 31 -11.12 -0.64 -2.36
N ILE A 32 -11.27 0.37 -1.50
CA ILE A 32 -10.35 1.50 -1.41
C ILE A 32 -9.11 1.09 -0.60
N MET A 33 -7.94 1.28 -1.20
CA MET A 33 -6.65 1.16 -0.51
C MET A 33 -6.38 2.45 0.26
N ARG A 34 -6.33 2.38 1.60
CA ARG A 34 -6.13 3.55 2.46
C ARG A 34 -4.66 3.89 2.64
N GLU A 35 -3.85 2.87 2.88
CA GLU A 35 -2.44 3.02 3.18
C GLU A 35 -1.62 1.90 2.53
N PHE A 36 -0.40 2.24 2.11
CA PHE A 36 0.51 1.32 1.43
C PHE A 36 1.95 1.59 1.88
N CYS A 37 2.71 0.51 2.12
CA CYS A 37 4.11 0.58 2.50
C CYS A 37 4.88 -0.59 1.86
N ALA A 38 5.97 -0.30 1.15
CA ALA A 38 6.77 -1.30 0.45
C ALA A 38 8.27 -1.10 0.70
N PRO A 39 8.83 -1.71 1.76
CA PRO A 39 10.26 -1.57 2.07
C PRO A 39 11.20 -2.21 1.04
N ARG A 40 10.74 -3.25 0.32
CA ARG A 40 11.55 -3.99 -0.67
C ARG A 40 10.67 -4.55 -1.78
N ALA A 41 11.23 -4.78 -2.96
CA ALA A 41 10.62 -5.60 -4.00
C ALA A 41 10.05 -6.93 -3.43
N LYS A 42 8.78 -7.21 -3.76
CA LYS A 42 8.02 -8.41 -3.30
C LYS A 42 7.89 -8.52 -1.76
N SER A 43 8.13 -7.43 -1.03
CA SER A 43 7.84 -7.27 0.39
C SER A 43 7.10 -5.95 0.64
N TYR A 44 5.79 -6.02 0.82
CA TYR A 44 4.91 -4.86 0.95
C TYR A 44 3.71 -5.18 1.83
N SER A 45 3.09 -4.13 2.32
CA SER A 45 1.92 -4.19 3.19
C SER A 45 0.98 -3.04 2.85
N TYR A 46 -0.33 -3.28 2.99
CA TYR A 46 -1.34 -2.28 2.70
C TYR A 46 -2.63 -2.54 3.46
N ILE A 47 -3.44 -1.49 3.62
CA ILE A 47 -4.73 -1.52 4.28
C ILE A 47 -5.82 -1.37 3.22
N LEU A 48 -6.70 -2.34 3.13
CA LEU A 48 -7.84 -2.39 2.21
C LEU A 48 -9.11 -2.53 3.03
N GLU A 49 -9.99 -1.52 3.01
CA GLU A 49 -11.20 -1.46 3.86
C GLU A 49 -10.94 -1.91 5.31
N ASP A 50 -9.93 -1.29 5.94
CA ASP A 50 -9.52 -1.56 7.34
C ASP A 50 -8.95 -2.95 7.62
N LYS A 51 -8.75 -3.77 6.58
CA LYS A 51 -8.03 -5.05 6.69
C LYS A 51 -6.60 -4.90 6.21
N GLU A 52 -5.66 -5.23 7.09
CA GLU A 52 -4.25 -5.28 6.70
C GLU A 52 -3.96 -6.52 5.86
N LYS A 53 -3.16 -6.33 4.80
CA LYS A 53 -2.63 -7.39 3.96
C LYS A 53 -1.13 -7.22 3.86
N ILE A 54 -0.42 -8.30 4.18
CA ILE A 54 1.05 -8.33 4.16
C ILE A 54 1.51 -9.37 3.15
N LYS A 55 2.48 -8.99 2.32
CA LYS A 55 3.18 -9.84 1.39
C LYS A 55 4.66 -9.73 1.69
N ALA A 56 5.29 -10.84 2.07
CA ALA A 56 6.72 -10.88 2.35
C ALA A 56 7.33 -12.14 1.74
N LYS A 57 7.86 -12.04 0.52
CA LYS A 57 8.43 -13.19 -0.18
C LYS A 57 9.63 -13.74 0.60
N GLY A 58 9.61 -15.07 0.83
CA GLY A 58 10.66 -15.79 1.55
C GLY A 58 10.37 -15.99 3.03
N ILE A 59 9.35 -15.31 3.58
CA ILE A 59 8.90 -15.52 4.96
C ILE A 59 7.81 -16.59 5.00
N ARG A 60 7.85 -17.45 6.01
CA ARG A 60 6.81 -18.46 6.23
C ARG A 60 5.46 -17.79 6.46
N GLY A 61 4.43 -18.26 5.77
CA GLY A 61 3.09 -17.63 5.83
C GLY A 61 2.44 -17.61 7.22
N HIS A 62 2.80 -18.52 8.13
CA HIS A 62 2.32 -18.45 9.52
C HIS A 62 2.96 -17.29 10.29
N VAL A 63 4.24 -16.99 10.01
CA VAL A 63 4.95 -15.84 10.61
C VAL A 63 4.33 -14.55 10.12
N VAL A 64 4.06 -14.44 8.82
CA VAL A 64 3.41 -13.26 8.24
C VAL A 64 2.04 -12.99 8.87
N ARG A 65 1.25 -14.03 9.17
CA ARG A 65 -0.10 -13.85 9.73
C ARG A 65 -0.12 -13.54 11.23
N ASN A 66 0.86 -14.04 11.99
CA ASN A 66 0.82 -13.98 13.46
C ASN A 66 1.84 -13.01 14.06
N HIS A 67 2.90 -12.64 13.33
CA HIS A 67 4.06 -11.92 13.86
C HIS A 67 4.50 -10.73 13.01
N MET A 68 3.75 -10.37 11.97
CA MET A 68 4.03 -9.19 11.18
C MET A 68 2.81 -8.31 11.13
N THR A 69 3.02 -7.01 11.28
CA THR A 69 1.96 -5.99 11.19
C THR A 69 2.34 -4.92 10.18
N PHE A 70 1.35 -4.16 9.72
CA PHE A 70 1.59 -3.00 8.87
C PHE A 70 2.53 -1.96 9.54
N GLN A 71 2.49 -1.82 10.87
CA GLN A 71 3.35 -0.90 11.61
C GLN A 71 4.82 -1.33 11.59
N ASP A 72 5.10 -2.64 11.61
CA ASP A 72 6.48 -3.13 11.50
C ASP A 72 7.10 -2.73 10.16
N HIS A 73 6.33 -2.83 9.07
CA HIS A 73 6.78 -2.36 7.76
C HIS A 73 7.04 -0.85 7.72
N LYS A 74 6.18 -0.05 8.37
CA LYS A 74 6.39 1.40 8.50
C LYS A 74 7.65 1.72 9.31
N ARG A 75 7.86 1.04 10.44
CA ARG A 75 9.08 1.19 11.25
C ARG A 75 10.33 0.86 10.45
N CYS A 76 10.31 -0.21 9.65
CA CYS A 76 11.42 -0.53 8.76
C CYS A 76 11.67 0.54 7.68
N LEU A 77 10.63 1.23 7.20
CA LEU A 77 10.76 2.22 6.13
C LEU A 77 11.21 3.59 6.65
N PHE A 78 10.64 4.05 7.76
CA PHE A 78 10.89 5.38 8.33
C PHE A 78 11.99 5.39 9.39
N GLY A 79 12.48 4.22 9.79
CA GLY A 79 13.51 4.05 10.79
C GLY A 79 12.97 4.09 12.22
N ASP A 80 13.68 3.39 13.09
CA ASP A 80 13.70 3.64 14.53
C ASP A 80 15.08 4.29 14.78
N PRO A 81 15.21 5.44 15.48
CA PRO A 81 16.52 6.10 15.68
C PRO A 81 17.55 5.22 16.40
N SER A 82 17.15 4.05 16.91
CA SER A 82 17.98 3.06 17.57
C SER A 82 18.52 1.92 16.68
N LEU A 83 18.07 1.81 15.42
CA LEU A 83 18.44 0.73 14.50
C LEU A 83 19.25 1.28 13.31
N GLU A 84 20.56 1.07 13.33
CA GLU A 84 21.46 1.28 12.18
C GLU A 84 21.10 0.30 11.05
N VAL A 85 20.14 0.67 10.21
CA VAL A 85 19.79 -0.08 8.99
C VAL A 85 20.11 0.79 7.79
N THR A 86 21.21 0.46 7.08
CA THR A 86 21.56 1.08 5.80
C THR A 86 20.57 0.63 4.71
N THR A 87 19.45 1.32 4.58
CA THR A 87 18.54 1.16 3.42
C THR A 87 18.89 2.19 2.35
N SER A 88 19.67 1.77 1.36
CA SER A 88 20.02 2.55 0.16
C SER A 88 18.89 2.59 -0.89
N LEU A 89 17.66 2.93 -0.50
CA LEU A 89 16.55 3.17 -1.43
C LEU A 89 15.65 4.31 -0.93
N SER A 90 16.11 5.53 -1.13
CA SER A 90 15.35 6.75 -0.88
C SER A 90 14.56 7.17 -2.11
N VAL A 91 13.23 7.03 -2.06
CA VAL A 91 12.31 7.95 -2.77
C VAL A 91 11.52 8.68 -1.68
N HIS A 92 12.14 9.70 -1.09
CA HIS A 92 11.42 10.63 -0.22
C HIS A 92 10.56 11.53 -1.11
N SER A 93 9.25 11.31 -1.16
CA SER A 93 8.33 12.38 -1.52
C SER A 93 8.38 13.42 -0.40
N SER A 94 9.15 14.48 -0.60
CA SER A 94 9.30 15.57 0.35
C SER A 94 7.99 16.36 0.50
N THR A 95 7.08 15.92 1.37
CA THR A 95 6.03 16.81 1.88
C THR A 95 6.59 17.63 3.02
N ASN A 96 7.34 18.67 2.67
CA ASN A 96 7.67 19.76 3.58
C ASN A 96 6.38 20.52 3.94
N LEU A 97 5.68 20.09 4.99
CA LEU A 97 4.74 20.96 5.71
C LEU A 97 5.56 22.02 6.43
N ARG A 98 5.65 23.21 5.83
CA ARG A 98 6.22 24.39 6.49
C ARG A 98 5.33 24.75 7.68
N PRO A 99 5.86 24.93 8.91
CA PRO A 99 5.12 25.57 9.96
C PRO A 99 4.94 27.06 9.60
N SER A 100 3.69 27.50 9.49
CA SER A 100 3.35 28.92 9.39
C SER A 100 3.70 29.59 10.73
N ASN A 101 4.72 30.44 10.74
CA ASN A 101 4.94 31.36 11.85
C ASN A 101 3.74 32.31 11.97
N PRO A 102 3.24 32.60 13.19
CA PRO A 102 2.26 33.64 13.39
C PRO A 102 2.92 35.01 13.16
N ILE A 103 2.28 35.85 12.35
CA ILE A 103 2.63 37.26 12.20
C ILE A 103 2.11 37.99 13.45
N ASN A 104 2.98 38.83 14.02
CA ASN A 104 2.76 39.75 15.14
C ASN A 104 1.50 40.62 14.94
#